data_AF-A0AAE3LLU6-F1
#
_entry.id   AF-A0AAE3LLU6-F1
#
_cell.length_a   1.000
_cell.length_b   1.000
_cell.length_c   1.000
_cell.angle_alpha   90.00
_cell.angle_beta   90.00
_cell.angle_gamma   90.00
#
_symmetry.space_group_name_H-M   'P 1'
#
loop_
_entity.id
_entity.type
_entity.pdbx_description
1 polymer ?
#
loop_
_entity_poly.entity_id
_entity_poly.type
_entity_poly.pdbx_seq_one_letter_code
_entity_poly.pdbx_strand_id
1 'polypeptide(L)'
;MKNAITILLLCMIGGVALMGCSGTGRSIVEANHSNFIEENREEIERNVKQLFNQYHLDENALIIEKIGEPKKYPNGDYEFLIYIEYQGTPSFSDVLIGNPDTLTIVDQEEQLILNVFNRLYMEERYNEYKPVIDYLSEIGVTDPANLANAKMKYFRTSVGISNEINQNIRKTYKEVNGDQEKFRAYIKENRKTFDSLTSTIDITGFKENMSEEESAQLVEKVKALPPAIYNIGVGYQDFSTDKQAGVFEIITVE
;
A
#
# COMPACT_ATOMS: atom_id res chain seq x y z
N MET A 1 0.23 -38.60 -18.81
CA MET A 1 -0.56 -37.34 -18.73
C MET A 1 -0.86 -37.06 -17.26
N LYS A 2 -0.15 -36.08 -16.70
CA LYS A 2 -0.47 -35.26 -15.51
C LYS A 2 0.73 -34.32 -15.30
N ASN A 3 0.46 -33.01 -15.46
CA ASN A 3 1.02 -31.78 -14.86
C ASN A 3 2.24 -31.91 -13.93
N ALA A 4 3.19 -30.98 -13.76
CA ALA A 4 3.51 -29.62 -14.24
C ALA A 4 5.03 -29.44 -13.95
N ILE A 5 5.86 -28.90 -14.84
CA ILE A 5 6.31 -27.49 -14.92
C ILE A 5 6.58 -26.85 -13.53
N THR A 6 7.69 -26.21 -13.15
CA THR A 6 9.07 -25.97 -13.63
C THR A 6 9.65 -24.93 -12.64
N ILE A 7 10.80 -25.23 -12.00
CA ILE A 7 11.93 -24.31 -11.62
C ILE A 7 11.67 -23.19 -10.56
N LEU A 8 12.61 -22.67 -9.77
CA LEU A 8 13.96 -22.97 -9.22
C LEU A 8 14.53 -21.60 -8.69
N LEU A 9 15.58 -21.65 -7.86
CA LEU A 9 16.45 -20.56 -7.32
C LEU A 9 15.86 -19.72 -6.16
N LEU A 10 16.39 -19.68 -4.93
CA LEU A 10 17.70 -20.01 -4.34
C LEU A 10 18.88 -19.15 -4.83
N CYS A 11 19.18 -18.09 -4.06
CA CYS A 11 20.52 -17.53 -3.92
C CYS A 11 20.86 -17.38 -2.43
N MET A 12 21.93 -18.07 -2.04
CA MET A 12 22.56 -18.14 -0.73
C MET A 12 23.62 -17.02 -0.55
N ILE A 13 24.23 -17.04 0.64
CA ILE A 13 25.56 -16.53 1.08
C ILE A 13 25.41 -15.26 1.95
N GLY A 14 25.82 -15.18 3.21
CA GLY A 14 26.71 -16.02 4.04
C GLY A 14 27.67 -15.09 4.81
N GLY A 15 27.82 -15.24 6.14
CA GLY A 15 28.73 -14.40 6.92
C GLY A 15 28.73 -14.58 8.44
N VAL A 16 29.34 -15.68 8.91
CA VAL A 16 30.19 -15.90 10.11
C VAL A 16 29.90 -15.19 11.46
N ALA A 17 29.83 -16.03 12.50
CA ALA A 17 29.68 -15.79 13.93
C ALA A 17 30.81 -14.99 14.63
N LEU A 18 30.50 -14.40 15.79
CA LEU A 18 31.40 -14.35 16.95
C LEU A 18 30.62 -14.24 18.29
N MET A 19 31.14 -14.98 19.27
CA MET A 19 30.61 -15.26 20.60
C MET A 19 30.55 -14.05 21.54
N GLY A 20 29.59 -14.09 22.46
CA GLY A 20 29.62 -13.37 23.74
C GLY A 20 28.74 -14.10 24.77
N CYS A 21 29.35 -14.95 25.60
CA CYS A 21 28.69 -15.60 26.73
C CYS A 21 28.41 -14.61 27.87
N SER A 22 27.26 -14.79 28.53
CA SER A 22 27.03 -14.77 30.00
C SER A 22 25.77 -14.00 30.39
N GLY A 23 24.82 -14.70 31.02
CA GLY A 23 23.60 -14.09 31.55
C GLY A 23 22.46 -15.09 31.71
N THR A 24 22.61 -16.00 32.67
CA THR A 24 21.57 -16.92 33.15
C THR A 24 20.29 -16.20 33.57
N GLY A 25 19.15 -16.75 33.13
CA GLY A 25 17.93 -16.79 33.91
C GLY A 25 16.97 -15.62 33.75
N ARG A 26 16.00 -15.78 32.85
CA ARG A 26 14.61 -15.42 33.17
C ARG A 26 13.66 -16.29 32.38
N SER A 27 12.91 -17.10 33.13
CA SER A 27 11.76 -17.84 32.64
C SER A 27 10.82 -16.92 31.89
N ILE A 28 10.28 -17.52 30.82
CA ILE A 28 9.23 -17.02 29.94
C ILE A 28 8.14 -16.38 30.78
N VAL A 29 8.00 -15.06 30.66
CA VAL A 29 6.83 -14.34 31.12
C VAL A 29 5.79 -14.54 30.03
N GLU A 30 4.94 -15.56 30.18
CA GLU A 30 3.58 -15.54 29.62
C GLU A 30 2.81 -14.45 30.38
N ALA A 31 3.06 -13.18 30.06
CA ALA A 31 2.22 -12.07 30.50
C ALA A 31 1.10 -11.88 29.49
N ASN A 32 -0.12 -12.19 29.92
CA ASN A 32 -1.34 -11.44 29.64
C ASN A 32 -1.32 -10.58 28.36
N HIS A 33 -1.73 -11.19 27.25
CA HIS A 33 -2.00 -10.56 25.96
C HIS A 33 -3.09 -9.46 25.97
N SER A 34 -3.54 -8.97 27.13
CA SER A 34 -4.61 -7.96 27.21
C SER A 34 -4.12 -6.53 27.42
N ASN A 35 -2.84 -6.32 27.71
CA ASN A 35 -2.35 -4.99 28.12
C ASN A 35 -1.27 -4.39 27.20
N PHE A 36 -0.73 -5.13 26.23
CA PHE A 36 0.36 -4.60 25.41
C PHE A 36 -0.04 -3.28 24.72
N ILE A 37 -1.21 -3.25 24.08
CA ILE A 37 -1.68 -2.04 23.40
C ILE A 37 -1.89 -0.92 24.42
N GLU A 38 -2.61 -1.17 25.51
CA GLU A 38 -2.92 -0.14 26.52
C GLU A 38 -1.67 0.45 27.16
N GLU A 39 -0.67 -0.38 27.47
CA GLU A 39 0.58 0.03 28.12
C GLU A 39 1.52 0.79 27.19
N ASN A 40 1.50 0.49 25.88
CA ASN A 40 2.48 1.01 24.93
C ASN A 40 1.89 1.99 23.89
N ARG A 41 0.57 2.25 23.92
CA ARG A 41 -0.14 3.06 22.90
C ARG A 41 0.55 4.40 22.65
N GLU A 42 0.80 5.18 23.69
CA GLU A 42 1.38 6.53 23.56
C GLU A 42 2.78 6.52 22.94
N GLU A 43 3.59 5.52 23.29
CA GLU A 43 4.95 5.40 22.74
C GLU A 43 4.93 4.94 21.29
N ILE A 44 4.06 3.99 20.95
CA ILE A 44 3.84 3.55 19.57
C ILE A 44 3.39 4.75 18.72
N GLU A 45 2.38 5.51 19.16
CA GLU A 45 1.90 6.68 18.41
C GLU A 45 3.01 7.72 18.19
N ARG A 46 3.85 7.97 19.21
CA ARG A 46 5.00 8.87 19.09
C ARG A 46 6.02 8.38 18.07
N ASN A 47 6.34 7.09 18.09
CA ASN A 47 7.30 6.50 17.17
C ASN A 47 6.80 6.52 15.72
N VAL A 48 5.49 6.30 15.50
CA VAL A 48 4.88 6.44 14.16
C VAL A 48 4.94 7.89 13.68
N LYS A 49 4.60 8.87 14.54
CA LYS A 49 4.69 10.30 14.17
C LYS A 49 6.13 10.70 13.83
N GLN A 50 7.11 10.23 14.60
CA GLN A 50 8.51 10.46 14.33
C GLN A 50 8.94 9.88 12.97
N LEU A 51 8.49 8.69 12.62
CA LEU A 51 8.73 8.09 11.30
C LEU A 51 8.16 8.97 10.18
N PHE A 52 6.93 9.46 10.31
CA PHE A 52 6.31 10.36 9.32
C PHE A 52 7.08 11.66 9.16
N ASN A 53 7.53 12.25 10.28
CA ASN A 53 8.34 13.46 10.29
C ASN A 53 9.72 13.24 9.60
N GLN A 54 10.35 12.07 9.78
CA GLN A 54 11.59 11.71 9.06
C GLN A 54 11.41 11.74 7.53
N TYR A 55 10.21 11.47 7.04
CA TYR A 55 9.85 11.57 5.63
C TYR A 55 9.25 12.91 5.22
N HIS A 56 9.28 13.91 6.11
CA HIS A 56 8.67 15.24 5.90
C HIS A 56 7.17 15.20 5.58
N LEU A 57 6.47 14.22 6.14
CA LEU A 57 5.01 14.13 6.11
C LEU A 57 4.43 14.82 7.36
N ASP A 58 3.27 15.45 7.22
CA ASP A 58 2.60 16.16 8.33
C ASP A 58 2.02 15.16 9.32
N GLU A 59 2.65 15.01 10.48
CA GLU A 59 2.22 14.10 11.54
C GLU A 59 0.81 14.40 12.08
N ASN A 60 0.27 15.61 11.87
CA ASN A 60 -1.10 15.95 12.28
C ASN A 60 -2.15 15.42 11.31
N ALA A 61 -1.74 15.08 10.09
CA ALA A 61 -2.59 14.45 9.10
C ALA A 61 -2.61 12.91 9.23
N LEU A 62 -1.86 12.35 10.19
CA LEU A 62 -1.81 10.92 10.47
C LEU A 62 -2.89 10.51 11.48
N ILE A 63 -3.64 9.47 11.12
CA ILE A 63 -4.58 8.77 11.99
C ILE A 63 -4.09 7.33 12.13
N ILE A 64 -4.01 6.84 13.36
CA ILE A 64 -3.74 5.43 13.66
C ILE A 64 -5.09 4.76 13.92
N GLU A 65 -5.57 3.97 12.96
CA GLU A 65 -6.88 3.32 13.04
C GLU A 65 -6.87 2.18 14.05
N LYS A 66 -5.81 1.37 14.03
CA LYS A 66 -5.71 0.17 14.85
C LYS A 66 -4.25 -0.19 15.09
N ILE A 67 -3.95 -0.60 16.31
CA ILE A 67 -2.72 -1.29 16.68
C ILE A 67 -3.11 -2.76 16.93
N GLY A 68 -2.43 -3.68 16.25
CA GLY A 68 -2.62 -5.11 16.43
C GLY A 68 -1.81 -5.63 17.62
N GLU A 69 -2.25 -6.74 18.20
CA GLU A 69 -1.47 -7.45 19.20
C GLU A 69 -0.21 -8.07 18.56
N PRO A 70 0.90 -8.17 19.31
CA PRO A 70 2.10 -8.85 18.86
C PRO A 70 1.84 -10.30 18.45
N LYS A 71 2.40 -10.70 17.31
CA LYS A 71 2.28 -12.05 16.76
C LYS A 71 3.65 -12.61 16.43
N LYS A 72 3.87 -13.85 16.87
CA LYS A 72 5.06 -14.62 16.49
C LYS A 72 4.73 -15.53 15.30
N TYR A 73 5.50 -15.40 14.23
CA TYR A 73 5.33 -16.16 13.00
C TYR A 73 6.23 -17.41 12.99
N PRO A 74 5.89 -18.42 12.16
CA PRO A 74 6.68 -19.66 12.08
C PRO A 74 8.13 -19.47 11.63
N ASN A 75 8.44 -18.38 10.93
CA ASN A 75 9.80 -18.02 10.50
C ASN A 75 10.64 -17.41 11.65
N GLY A 76 10.05 -17.20 12.83
CA GLY A 76 10.72 -16.63 13.99
C GLY A 76 10.47 -15.13 14.20
N ASP A 77 9.88 -14.44 13.22
CA ASP A 77 9.58 -13.02 13.31
C ASP A 77 8.55 -12.78 14.41
N TYR A 78 8.76 -11.71 15.17
CA TYR A 78 7.87 -11.25 16.23
C TYR A 78 7.58 -9.78 16.00
N GLU A 79 6.35 -9.49 15.59
CA GLU A 79 5.94 -8.17 15.11
C GLU A 79 4.52 -7.82 15.57
N PHE A 80 4.20 -6.54 15.60
CA PHE A 80 2.84 -6.04 15.69
C PHE A 80 2.54 -5.14 14.50
N LEU A 81 1.28 -5.09 14.07
CA LEU A 81 0.86 -4.32 12.90
C LEU A 81 0.17 -3.03 13.33
N ILE A 82 0.42 -1.94 12.61
CA ILE A 82 -0.23 -0.65 12.82
C ILE A 82 -0.92 -0.24 11.54
N TYR A 83 -2.24 -0.15 11.58
CA TYR A 83 -3.06 0.30 10.47
C TYR A 83 -3.19 1.81 10.57
N ILE A 84 -2.78 2.50 9.49
CA ILE A 84 -2.75 3.95 9.45
C ILE A 84 -3.54 4.51 8.28
N GLU A 85 -4.03 5.72 8.48
CA GLU A 85 -4.60 6.59 7.47
C GLU A 85 -3.83 7.91 7.48
N TYR A 86 -3.23 8.29 6.36
CA TYR A 86 -2.59 9.59 6.17
C TYR A 86 -3.47 10.46 5.28
N GLN A 87 -4.02 11.53 5.87
CA GLN A 87 -4.96 12.46 5.23
C GLN A 87 -4.27 13.69 4.63
N GLY A 88 -2.94 13.71 4.62
CA GLY A 88 -2.16 14.78 4.00
C GLY A 88 -2.22 14.70 2.47
N THR A 89 -1.40 15.50 1.81
CA THR A 89 -1.16 15.36 0.37
C THR A 89 0.16 14.60 0.18
N PRO A 90 0.24 13.58 -0.71
CA PRO A 90 -0.90 12.77 -1.13
C PRO A 90 -1.49 11.99 0.05
N SER A 91 -2.76 11.61 -0.03
CA SER A 91 -3.39 10.80 1.01
C SER A 91 -3.22 9.31 0.72
N PHE A 92 -2.93 8.48 1.74
CA PHE A 92 -2.85 7.03 1.60
C PHE A 92 -3.20 6.31 2.92
N SER A 93 -3.43 5.00 2.83
CA SER A 93 -3.51 4.10 3.99
C SER A 93 -2.42 3.05 3.85
N ASP A 94 -1.88 2.58 4.97
CA ASP A 94 -0.79 1.62 4.99
C ASP A 94 -0.80 0.76 6.26
N VAL A 95 0.00 -0.30 6.26
CA VAL A 95 0.25 -1.15 7.42
C VAL A 95 1.73 -1.08 7.77
N LEU A 96 2.04 -0.48 8.91
CA LEU A 96 3.40 -0.42 9.43
C LEU A 96 3.69 -1.63 10.32
N ILE A 97 4.95 -2.06 10.30
CA ILE A 97 5.42 -3.19 11.09
C ILE A 97 6.26 -2.66 12.25
N GLY A 98 5.90 -3.06 13.47
CA GLY A 98 6.59 -2.70 14.70
C GLY A 98 7.24 -3.89 15.39
N ASN A 99 8.38 -3.67 16.02
CA ASN A 99 9.04 -4.64 16.89
C ASN A 99 8.45 -4.57 18.31
N PRO A 100 7.86 -5.64 18.88
CA PRO A 100 7.21 -5.60 20.19
C PRO A 100 8.17 -5.35 21.36
N ASP A 101 9.45 -5.73 21.24
CA ASP A 101 10.44 -5.60 22.32
C ASP A 101 11.03 -4.17 22.39
N THR A 102 11.13 -3.50 21.25
CA THR A 102 11.75 -2.16 21.15
C THR A 102 10.78 -1.05 20.78
N LEU A 103 9.53 -1.39 20.47
CA LEU A 103 8.47 -0.52 19.95
C LEU A 103 8.88 0.28 18.69
N THR A 104 9.98 -0.14 18.05
CA THR A 104 10.53 0.53 16.88
C THR A 104 9.68 0.19 15.67
N ILE A 105 9.29 1.21 14.90
CA ILE A 105 8.52 1.05 13.67
C ILE A 105 9.50 1.01 12.50
N VAL A 106 9.44 -0.06 11.72
CA VAL A 106 10.39 -0.29 10.62
C VAL A 106 9.66 -0.07 9.31
N ASP A 107 10.06 0.98 8.58
CA ASP A 107 9.72 1.14 7.17
C ASP A 107 10.75 0.41 6.30
N GLN A 108 10.56 -0.90 6.14
CA GLN A 108 11.49 -1.74 5.40
C GLN A 108 11.56 -1.29 3.94
N GLU A 109 12.77 -1.03 3.44
CA GLU A 109 12.99 -0.56 2.07
C GLU A 109 12.27 0.77 1.73
N GLU A 110 11.95 1.61 2.71
CA GLU A 110 11.41 2.95 2.45
C GLU A 110 10.09 2.91 1.64
N GLN A 111 9.16 2.01 2.01
CA GLN A 111 7.87 1.86 1.33
C GLN A 111 7.04 3.14 1.42
N LEU A 112 7.18 3.94 2.48
CA LEU A 112 6.46 5.22 2.58
C LEU A 112 6.80 6.15 1.42
N ILE A 113 8.07 6.20 0.97
CA ILE A 113 8.46 6.99 -0.20
C ILE A 113 7.76 6.46 -1.46
N LEU A 114 7.69 5.14 -1.63
CA LEU A 114 7.04 4.52 -2.79
C LEU A 114 5.53 4.76 -2.77
N ASN A 115 4.89 4.74 -1.60
CA ASN A 115 3.48 5.06 -1.44
C ASN A 115 3.18 6.52 -1.80
N VAL A 116 4.02 7.45 -1.34
CA VAL A 116 3.93 8.87 -1.75
C VAL A 116 4.09 8.99 -3.27
N PHE A 117 5.12 8.36 -3.85
CA PHE A 117 5.34 8.36 -5.30
C PHE A 117 4.13 7.82 -6.07
N ASN A 118 3.63 6.63 -5.74
CA ASN A 118 2.53 5.98 -6.44
C ASN A 118 1.27 6.85 -6.44
N ARG A 119 0.98 7.52 -5.32
CA ARG A 119 -0.17 8.42 -5.22
C ARG A 119 0.03 9.68 -6.05
N LEU A 120 1.17 10.36 -5.90
CA LEU A 120 1.47 11.56 -6.68
C LEU A 120 1.45 11.29 -8.18
N TYR A 121 2.05 10.17 -8.60
CA TYR A 121 2.06 9.72 -9.99
C TYR A 121 0.65 9.56 -10.55
N MET A 122 -0.24 8.89 -9.82
CA MET A 122 -1.64 8.77 -10.25
C MET A 122 -2.37 10.12 -10.26
N GLU A 123 -2.13 10.98 -9.25
CA GLU A 123 -2.75 12.31 -9.20
C GLU A 123 -2.35 13.23 -10.36
N GLU A 124 -1.12 13.13 -10.86
CA GLU A 124 -0.66 13.85 -12.06
C GLU A 124 -1.39 13.36 -13.33
N ARG A 125 -1.87 12.11 -13.31
CA ARG A 125 -2.65 11.48 -14.39
C ARG A 125 -4.16 11.56 -14.17
N TYR A 126 -4.62 12.31 -13.18
CA TYR A 126 -6.03 12.38 -12.79
C TYR A 126 -7.00 12.57 -13.96
N ASN A 127 -6.70 13.48 -14.89
CA ASN A 127 -7.59 13.79 -16.01
C ASN A 127 -7.82 12.58 -16.95
N GLU A 128 -6.91 11.62 -16.97
CA GLU A 128 -6.98 10.41 -17.81
C GLU A 128 -7.94 9.39 -17.22
N TYR A 129 -7.99 9.31 -15.90
CA TYR A 129 -8.83 8.38 -15.14
C TYR A 129 -10.18 8.99 -14.73
N LYS A 130 -10.30 10.32 -14.80
CA LYS A 130 -11.51 11.08 -14.43
C LYS A 130 -12.81 10.48 -15.00
N PRO A 131 -12.91 10.03 -16.26
CA PRO A 131 -14.17 9.48 -16.78
C PRO A 131 -14.66 8.23 -16.05
N VAL A 132 -13.75 7.38 -15.55
CA VAL A 132 -14.09 6.19 -14.75
C VAL A 132 -14.37 6.59 -13.31
N ILE A 133 -13.58 7.51 -12.72
CA ILE A 133 -13.82 8.03 -11.37
C ILE A 133 -15.21 8.66 -11.26
N ASP A 134 -15.55 9.54 -12.20
CA ASP A 134 -16.86 10.21 -12.26
C ASP A 134 -17.99 9.19 -12.37
N TYR A 135 -17.83 8.19 -13.24
CA TYR A 135 -18.83 7.15 -13.44
C TYR A 135 -19.05 6.30 -12.19
N LEU A 136 -17.97 5.83 -11.55
CA LEU A 136 -18.05 5.08 -10.29
C LEU A 136 -18.74 5.88 -9.19
N SER A 137 -18.43 7.18 -9.09
CA SER A 137 -19.11 8.09 -8.17
C SER A 137 -20.59 8.27 -8.50
N GLU A 138 -20.94 8.41 -9.78
CA GLU A 138 -22.31 8.58 -10.27
C GLU A 138 -23.19 7.37 -9.92
N ILE A 139 -22.68 6.15 -10.12
CA ILE A 139 -23.42 4.93 -9.78
C ILE A 139 -23.36 4.60 -8.28
N GLY A 140 -22.77 5.46 -7.44
CA GLY A 140 -22.74 5.30 -5.99
C GLY A 140 -21.80 4.22 -5.49
N VAL A 141 -20.71 3.93 -6.21
CA VAL A 141 -19.64 3.06 -5.70
C VAL A 141 -18.88 3.79 -4.60
N THR A 142 -18.72 3.12 -3.46
CA THR A 142 -17.89 3.60 -2.35
C THR A 142 -16.47 3.09 -2.49
N ASP A 143 -15.47 3.94 -2.26
CA ASP A 143 -14.08 3.51 -2.16
C ASP A 143 -13.89 2.85 -0.79
N PRO A 144 -13.56 1.55 -0.68
CA PRO A 144 -13.39 0.89 0.61
C PRO A 144 -12.24 1.47 1.43
N ALA A 145 -11.33 2.20 0.80
CA ALA A 145 -10.25 2.89 1.47
C ALA A 145 -10.47 4.40 1.51
N ASN A 146 -11.71 4.81 1.70
CA ASN A 146 -12.21 6.18 1.65
C ASN A 146 -11.39 7.19 2.46
N LEU A 147 -10.34 7.74 1.87
CA LEU A 147 -9.66 8.92 2.34
C LEU A 147 -10.50 10.11 1.88
N ALA A 148 -11.18 10.78 2.81
CA ALA A 148 -12.19 11.80 2.52
C ALA A 148 -11.71 12.89 1.52
N ASN A 149 -10.39 13.13 1.46
CA ASN A 149 -9.76 14.17 0.66
C ASN A 149 -8.92 13.65 -0.52
N ALA A 150 -8.95 12.35 -0.84
CA ALA A 150 -8.16 11.82 -1.95
C ALA A 150 -8.65 12.35 -3.30
N LYS A 151 -7.75 12.96 -4.06
CA LYS A 151 -8.00 13.36 -5.45
C LYS A 151 -8.21 12.14 -6.35
N MET A 152 -7.38 11.11 -6.16
CA MET A 152 -7.46 9.84 -6.89
C MET A 152 -8.21 8.80 -6.07
N LYS A 153 -9.51 8.63 -6.34
CA LYS A 153 -10.38 7.62 -5.73
C LYS A 153 -10.40 6.34 -6.56
N TYR A 154 -10.65 5.19 -5.93
CA TYR A 154 -10.79 3.86 -6.54
C TYR A 154 -9.53 3.27 -7.19
N PHE A 155 -8.65 4.12 -7.70
CA PHE A 155 -7.45 3.72 -8.42
C PHE A 155 -6.25 3.58 -7.49
N ARG A 156 -5.55 2.46 -7.63
CA ARG A 156 -4.26 2.20 -7.01
C ARG A 156 -3.29 1.68 -8.05
N THR A 157 -2.02 1.95 -7.85
CA THR A 157 -0.97 1.31 -8.62
C THR A 157 0.12 0.91 -7.65
N SER A 158 0.64 -0.29 -7.87
CA SER A 158 2.02 -0.56 -7.55
C SER A 158 2.73 -0.46 -8.87
N VAL A 159 3.43 0.66 -9.11
CA VAL A 159 4.27 0.69 -10.29
C VAL A 159 5.29 -0.44 -10.07
N GLY A 160 5.30 -1.42 -10.97
CA GLY A 160 6.23 -2.56 -10.96
C GLY A 160 7.61 -2.09 -11.36
N ILE A 161 8.17 -1.19 -10.57
CA ILE A 161 9.35 -0.43 -10.91
C ILE A 161 10.57 -1.35 -10.78
N SER A 162 11.42 -1.37 -11.81
CA SER A 162 12.73 -2.03 -11.71
C SER A 162 13.49 -1.55 -10.47
N ASN A 163 14.30 -2.40 -9.84
CA ASN A 163 15.07 -2.01 -8.64
C ASN A 163 15.84 -0.69 -8.82
N GLU A 164 16.35 -0.43 -10.02
CA GLU A 164 17.07 0.80 -10.37
C GLU A 164 16.18 2.06 -10.25
N ILE A 165 14.93 1.99 -10.71
CA ILE A 165 14.05 3.15 -10.68
C ILE A 165 13.47 3.35 -9.27
N ASN A 166 13.26 2.27 -8.51
CA ASN A 166 12.94 2.38 -7.08
C ASN A 166 14.05 3.11 -6.33
N GLN A 167 15.32 2.80 -6.63
CA GLN A 167 16.46 3.51 -6.07
C GLN A 167 16.49 4.98 -6.50
N ASN A 168 16.21 5.29 -7.77
CA ASN A 168 16.17 6.68 -8.25
C ASN A 168 15.04 7.49 -7.60
N ILE A 169 13.88 6.90 -7.38
CA ILE A 169 12.75 7.53 -6.70
C ILE A 169 13.11 7.84 -5.24
N ARG A 170 13.64 6.85 -4.51
CA ARG A 170 14.10 7.00 -3.12
C ARG A 170 15.18 8.07 -2.99
N LYS A 171 16.17 8.02 -3.88
CA LYS A 171 17.26 9.00 -3.95
C LYS A 171 16.71 10.41 -4.20
N THR A 172 15.84 10.56 -5.19
CA THR A 172 15.28 11.88 -5.53
C THR A 172 14.45 12.45 -4.38
N TYR A 173 13.62 11.64 -3.74
CA TYR A 173 12.81 12.08 -2.59
C TYR A 173 13.68 12.64 -1.45
N LYS A 174 14.82 11.98 -1.18
CA LYS A 174 15.80 12.44 -0.20
C LYS A 174 16.54 13.70 -0.64
N GLU A 175 16.93 13.80 -1.92
CA GLU A 175 17.61 14.97 -2.46
C GLU A 175 16.73 16.22 -2.44
N VAL A 176 15.42 16.07 -2.64
CA VAL A 176 14.46 17.17 -2.48
C VAL A 176 14.01 17.36 -1.03
N ASN A 177 14.56 16.59 -0.09
CA ASN A 177 14.24 16.64 1.34
C ASN A 177 12.72 16.58 1.60
N GLY A 178 12.05 15.64 0.93
CA GLY A 178 10.60 15.43 1.01
C GLY A 178 9.73 16.60 0.50
N ASP A 179 10.31 17.59 -0.17
CA ASP A 179 9.56 18.67 -0.82
C ASP A 179 8.67 18.10 -1.94
N GLN A 180 7.37 18.07 -1.66
CA GLN A 180 6.39 17.43 -2.54
C GLN A 180 6.21 18.15 -3.86
N GLU A 181 6.40 19.47 -3.92
CA GLU A 181 6.28 20.22 -5.17
C GLU A 181 7.44 19.88 -6.10
N LYS A 182 8.67 19.84 -5.57
CA LYS A 182 9.85 19.41 -6.33
C LYS A 182 9.74 17.94 -6.74
N PHE A 183 9.21 17.08 -5.86
CA PHE A 183 9.03 15.67 -6.19
C PHE A 183 7.96 15.46 -7.28
N ARG A 184 6.85 16.20 -7.25
CA ARG A 184 5.86 16.24 -8.34
C ARG A 184 6.49 16.70 -9.66
N ALA A 185 7.35 17.73 -9.62
CA ALA A 185 8.05 18.20 -10.81
C ALA A 185 8.92 17.08 -11.42
N TYR A 186 9.69 16.37 -10.59
CA TYR A 186 10.45 15.18 -11.03
C TYR A 186 9.56 14.11 -11.66
N ILE A 187 8.42 13.81 -11.03
CA ILE A 187 7.45 12.82 -11.55
C ILE A 187 6.98 13.23 -12.95
N LYS A 188 6.59 14.51 -13.11
CA LYS A 188 6.08 15.06 -14.36
C LYS A 188 7.15 15.10 -15.47
N GLU A 189 8.38 15.45 -15.13
CA GLU A 189 9.51 15.49 -16.08
C GLU A 189 9.87 14.10 -16.60
N ASN A 190 9.77 13.08 -15.74
CA ASN A 190 10.13 11.69 -16.07
C ASN A 190 8.92 10.83 -16.44
N ARG A 191 7.76 11.47 -16.68
CA ARG A 191 6.47 10.81 -16.87
C ARG A 191 6.49 9.72 -17.94
N LYS A 192 7.10 9.97 -19.11
CA LYS A 192 7.18 8.99 -20.20
C LYS A 192 7.87 7.69 -19.78
N THR A 193 8.91 7.80 -18.95
CA THR A 193 9.61 6.64 -18.39
C THR A 193 8.68 5.85 -17.49
N PHE A 194 7.99 6.52 -16.56
CA PHE A 194 7.07 5.85 -15.64
C PHE A 194 5.86 5.22 -16.37
N ASP A 195 5.29 5.92 -17.35
CA ASP A 195 4.19 5.42 -18.17
C ASP A 195 4.60 4.11 -18.88
N SER A 196 5.83 4.02 -19.41
CA SER A 196 6.34 2.81 -20.09
C SER A 196 6.57 1.60 -19.16
N LEU A 197 6.64 1.84 -17.85
CA LEU A 197 6.92 0.83 -16.83
C LEU A 197 5.68 0.48 -16.01
N THR A 198 4.62 1.24 -16.16
CA THR A 198 3.38 1.01 -15.42
C THR A 198 2.68 -0.19 -16.02
N SER A 199 2.89 -1.36 -15.40
CA SER A 199 2.32 -2.60 -15.88
C SER A 199 0.89 -2.81 -15.38
N THR A 200 0.56 -2.32 -14.18
CA THR A 200 -0.67 -2.74 -13.50
C THR A 200 -1.31 -1.62 -12.67
N ILE A 201 -2.62 -1.49 -12.82
CA ILE A 201 -3.46 -0.51 -12.11
C ILE A 201 -4.68 -1.24 -11.56
N ASP A 202 -4.90 -1.13 -10.26
CA ASP A 202 -6.05 -1.71 -9.59
C ASP A 202 -7.18 -0.68 -9.53
N ILE A 203 -8.40 -1.13 -9.81
CA ILE A 203 -9.64 -0.35 -9.64
C ILE A 203 -10.49 -1.08 -8.60
N THR A 204 -10.62 -0.50 -7.42
CA THR A 204 -11.34 -1.13 -6.30
C THR A 204 -12.51 -0.26 -5.86
N GLY A 205 -13.66 -0.90 -5.64
CA GLY A 205 -14.86 -0.20 -5.18
C GLY A 205 -15.91 -1.18 -4.66
N PHE A 206 -16.77 -0.69 -3.77
CA PHE A 206 -17.86 -1.46 -3.22
C PHE A 206 -19.22 -0.94 -3.69
N LYS A 207 -20.06 -1.85 -4.17
CA LYS A 207 -21.48 -1.60 -4.45
C LYS A 207 -22.26 -2.92 -4.37
N GLU A 208 -23.24 -2.98 -3.48
CA GLU A 208 -24.02 -4.21 -3.22
C GLU A 208 -24.88 -4.66 -4.41
N ASN A 209 -25.56 -3.72 -5.06
CA ASN A 209 -26.54 -3.99 -6.11
C ASN A 209 -26.12 -3.35 -7.43
N MET A 210 -24.94 -3.71 -7.94
CA MET A 210 -24.46 -3.24 -9.23
C MET A 210 -25.15 -4.01 -10.37
N SER A 211 -25.77 -3.31 -11.31
CA SER A 211 -26.51 -3.95 -12.41
C SER A 211 -25.59 -4.47 -13.52
N GLU A 212 -26.10 -5.35 -14.39
CA GLU A 212 -25.36 -5.81 -15.57
C GLU A 212 -25.05 -4.66 -16.53
N GLU A 213 -25.98 -3.71 -16.71
CA GLU A 213 -25.76 -2.51 -17.53
C GLU A 213 -24.67 -1.63 -16.92
N GLU A 214 -24.70 -1.42 -15.60
CA GLU A 214 -23.66 -0.64 -14.92
C GLU A 214 -22.28 -1.30 -15.04
N SER A 215 -22.25 -2.63 -14.97
CA SER A 215 -21.03 -3.44 -15.14
C SER A 215 -20.48 -3.33 -16.56
N ALA A 216 -21.33 -3.48 -17.58
CA ALA A 216 -20.94 -3.33 -18.97
C ALA A 216 -20.40 -1.92 -19.28
N GLN A 217 -21.05 -0.88 -18.75
CA GLN A 217 -20.57 0.50 -18.91
C GLN A 217 -19.24 0.76 -18.21
N LEU A 218 -18.98 0.14 -17.04
CA LEU A 218 -17.67 0.23 -16.38
C LEU A 218 -16.57 -0.34 -17.28
N VAL A 219 -16.80 -1.55 -17.83
CA VAL A 219 -15.86 -2.24 -18.72
C VAL A 219 -15.54 -1.39 -19.95
N GLU A 220 -16.55 -0.83 -20.61
CA GLU A 220 -16.34 0.02 -21.79
C GLU A 220 -15.56 1.30 -21.46
N LYS A 221 -15.82 1.91 -20.30
CA LYS A 221 -15.05 3.09 -19.85
C LYS A 221 -13.61 2.73 -19.51
N VAL A 222 -13.35 1.56 -18.92
CA VAL A 222 -11.99 1.08 -18.62
C VAL A 222 -11.21 0.82 -19.91
N LYS A 223 -11.84 0.24 -20.94
CA LYS A 223 -11.19 0.03 -22.26
C LYS A 223 -10.76 1.33 -22.96
N ALA A 224 -11.33 2.47 -22.57
CA ALA A 224 -10.96 3.78 -23.10
C ALA A 224 -9.84 4.48 -22.29
N LEU A 225 -9.36 3.87 -21.20
CA LEU A 225 -8.25 4.39 -20.41
C LEU A 225 -6.90 4.24 -21.15
N PRO A 226 -5.83 4.90 -20.67
CA PRO A 226 -4.49 4.71 -21.24
C PRO A 226 -4.02 3.24 -21.19
N PRO A 227 -3.05 2.84 -22.04
CA PRO A 227 -2.52 1.47 -22.04
C PRO A 227 -1.98 1.04 -20.67
N ALA A 228 -2.46 -0.10 -20.17
CA ALA A 228 -2.05 -0.75 -18.93
C ALA A 228 -2.82 -2.08 -18.75
N ILE A 229 -2.42 -2.88 -17.76
CA ILE A 229 -3.26 -3.98 -17.25
C ILE A 229 -4.09 -3.45 -16.08
N TYR A 230 -5.41 -3.50 -16.21
CA TYR A 230 -6.36 -3.07 -15.20
C TYR A 230 -6.93 -4.27 -14.44
N ASN A 231 -6.67 -4.36 -13.14
CA ASN A 231 -7.34 -5.34 -12.28
C ASN A 231 -8.56 -4.68 -11.64
N ILE A 232 -9.75 -5.07 -12.06
CA ILE A 232 -11.00 -4.50 -11.57
C ILE A 232 -11.57 -5.40 -10.48
N GLY A 233 -11.84 -4.81 -9.32
CA GLY A 233 -12.57 -5.42 -8.21
C GLY A 233 -13.61 -4.41 -7.71
N VAL A 234 -14.68 -4.23 -8.47
CA VAL A 234 -15.75 -3.27 -8.18
C VAL A 234 -17.07 -4.01 -8.03
N GLY A 235 -17.64 -4.01 -6.83
CA GLY A 235 -18.93 -4.64 -6.57
C GLY A 235 -19.06 -5.25 -5.18
N TYR A 236 -19.86 -6.30 -5.08
CA TYR A 236 -20.08 -7.07 -3.87
C TYR A 236 -19.76 -8.54 -4.12
N GLN A 237 -19.06 -9.15 -3.17
CA GLN A 237 -18.78 -10.58 -3.17
C GLN A 237 -18.95 -11.12 -1.76
N ASP A 238 -19.84 -12.09 -1.61
CA ASP A 238 -20.08 -12.83 -0.38
C ASP A 238 -19.66 -14.29 -0.56
N PHE A 239 -18.48 -14.61 -0.03
CA PHE A 239 -17.91 -15.95 -0.06
C PHE A 239 -18.69 -16.98 0.75
N SER A 240 -19.56 -16.55 1.67
CA SER A 240 -20.38 -17.48 2.47
C SER A 240 -21.63 -17.94 1.72
N THR A 241 -22.10 -17.14 0.75
CA THR A 241 -23.32 -17.42 -0.01
C THR A 241 -23.08 -17.57 -1.52
N ASP A 242 -21.84 -17.50 -1.98
CA ASP A 242 -21.43 -17.45 -3.40
C ASP A 242 -22.16 -16.36 -4.22
N LYS A 243 -22.66 -15.31 -3.54
CA LYS A 243 -23.30 -14.18 -4.22
C LYS A 243 -22.25 -13.17 -4.66
N GLN A 244 -22.33 -12.77 -5.92
CA GLN A 244 -21.45 -11.78 -6.51
C GLN A 244 -22.25 -10.86 -7.44
N ALA A 245 -21.96 -9.56 -7.39
CA ALA A 245 -22.49 -8.55 -8.29
C ALA A 245 -21.41 -7.51 -8.58
N GLY A 246 -21.26 -7.08 -9.84
CA GLY A 246 -20.23 -6.12 -10.28
C GLY A 246 -19.18 -6.73 -11.19
N VAL A 247 -18.01 -6.09 -11.25
CA VAL A 247 -16.91 -6.40 -12.19
C VAL A 247 -15.67 -6.86 -11.43
N PHE A 248 -15.23 -8.09 -11.72
CA PHE A 248 -14.11 -8.76 -11.07
C PHE A 248 -13.23 -9.44 -12.12
N GLU A 249 -12.56 -8.65 -12.94
CA GLU A 249 -11.83 -9.12 -14.11
C GLU A 249 -10.53 -8.33 -14.35
N ILE A 250 -9.69 -8.89 -15.22
CA ILE A 250 -8.45 -8.25 -15.66
C ILE A 250 -8.66 -7.80 -17.11
N ILE A 251 -8.51 -6.50 -17.37
CA ILE A 251 -8.59 -5.91 -18.71
C ILE A 251 -7.21 -5.41 -19.11
N THR A 252 -6.70 -5.91 -20.23
CA THR A 252 -5.52 -5.32 -20.88
C THR A 252 -5.98 -4.27 -21.90
N VAL A 253 -5.47 -3.05 -21.77
CA VAL A 253 -5.66 -1.98 -22.76
C VAL A 253 -4.31 -1.75 -23.46
N GLU A 254 -4.32 -1.80 -24.80
CA GLU A 254 -3.15 -1.66 -25.67
C GLU A 254 -2.97 -0.25 -26.22
#